data_AF-A0A0E3JFV7-F1
#
_entry.id   AF-A0A0E3JFV7-F1
#
_cell.length_a   1.000
_cell.length_b   1.000
_cell.length_c   1.000
_cell.angle_alpha   90.00
_cell.angle_beta   90.00
_cell.angle_gamma   90.00
#
_symmetry.space_group_name_H-M   'P 1'
#
loop_
_entity.id
_entity.type
_entity.pdbx_description
1 polymer ?
#
loop_
_entity_poly.entity_id
_entity_poly.type
_entity_poly.pdbx_seq_one_letter_code
_entity_poly.pdbx_strand_id
1 'polypeptide(L)'
;MAFISSGYNPAKPMENRITDIGPRYYEEFYPPIIKKNKGKWLYHEIIEPGIVVHVAESGDELYTVRCGGCRLMSVSHIREIMEIADKYCDGYVRWTTRNNVEFMVDSKDKAMALKKDVMARKQPGGCYKFPVGGTGAGITNIVHTQGWIHCHTPATDASGTVKSTMDVLFDEFTNMRLPAKLRVSMACCLNMCGAVHCSDIAILGYHRKPPMIDVEYIDKMCEIPLAIAACPTAAI
;
A
#
# COMPACT_ATOMS: atom_id res chain seq x y z
N MET A 1 -24.99 -21.55 -1.54
CA MET A 1 -24.06 -21.57 -0.39
C MET A 1 -24.89 -21.66 0.88
N ALA A 2 -24.51 -22.53 1.82
CA ALA A 2 -25.19 -22.63 3.11
C ALA A 2 -24.77 -21.47 4.02
N PHE A 3 -25.65 -21.06 4.94
CA PHE A 3 -25.28 -20.14 6.01
C PHE A 3 -24.42 -20.87 7.04
N ILE A 4 -23.20 -20.38 7.27
CA ILE A 4 -22.29 -20.90 8.28
C ILE A 4 -22.11 -19.81 9.34
N SER A 5 -22.67 -20.02 10.53
CA SER A 5 -22.59 -19.04 11.63
C SER A 5 -21.17 -18.94 12.18
N SER A 6 -20.76 -17.73 12.56
CA SER A 6 -19.54 -17.50 13.34
C SER A 6 -19.71 -17.78 14.85
N GLY A 7 -20.94 -18.08 15.29
CA GLY A 7 -21.33 -18.08 16.72
C GLY A 7 -22.04 -16.79 17.16
N TYR A 8 -22.09 -15.75 16.31
CA TYR A 8 -22.90 -14.55 16.56
C TYR A 8 -24.40 -14.87 16.61
N ASN A 9 -25.10 -14.27 17.58
CA ASN A 9 -26.53 -14.42 17.75
C ASN A 9 -27.28 -13.12 17.39
N PRO A 10 -28.03 -13.06 16.27
CA PRO A 10 -28.80 -11.87 15.90
C PRO A 10 -29.96 -11.57 16.87
N ALA A 11 -30.46 -12.56 17.61
CA ALA A 11 -31.48 -12.34 18.65
C ALA A 11 -30.90 -11.76 19.94
N LYS A 12 -29.57 -11.87 20.14
CA LYS A 12 -28.86 -11.34 21.30
C LYS A 12 -27.58 -10.63 20.85
N PRO A 13 -27.70 -9.49 20.14
CA PRO A 13 -26.57 -8.88 19.44
C PRO A 13 -25.47 -8.34 20.38
N MET A 14 -25.72 -8.24 21.68
CA MET A 14 -24.75 -7.77 22.67
C MET A 14 -24.09 -8.92 23.46
N GLU A 15 -24.61 -10.14 23.37
CA GLU A 15 -24.03 -11.31 24.04
C GLU A 15 -22.69 -11.67 23.36
N ASN A 16 -21.64 -11.86 24.16
CA ASN A 16 -20.27 -12.18 23.70
C ASN A 16 -19.64 -11.15 22.73
N ARG A 17 -20.14 -9.90 22.71
CA ARG A 17 -19.54 -8.84 21.90
C ARG A 17 -18.26 -8.33 22.55
N ILE A 18 -17.14 -8.44 21.83
CA ILE A 18 -15.84 -7.85 22.20
C ILE A 18 -15.68 -6.53 21.45
N THR A 19 -15.42 -5.42 22.15
CA THR A 19 -15.19 -4.09 21.57
C THR A 19 -13.98 -3.40 22.18
N ASP A 20 -13.53 -2.31 21.56
CA ASP A 20 -12.52 -1.39 22.11
C ASP A 20 -11.12 -2.00 22.38
N ILE A 21 -10.76 -3.07 21.68
CA ILE A 21 -9.47 -3.77 21.84
C ILE A 21 -8.29 -3.15 21.06
N GLY A 22 -8.57 -2.26 20.09
CA GLY A 22 -7.53 -1.67 19.24
C GLY A 22 -6.78 -2.67 18.34
N PRO A 23 -5.61 -2.28 17.77
CA PRO A 23 -4.77 -3.20 17.00
C PRO A 23 -3.93 -4.10 17.92
N ARG A 24 -3.44 -5.21 17.35
CA ARG A 24 -2.38 -6.02 17.98
C ARG A 24 -1.10 -5.21 18.14
N TYR A 25 -0.31 -5.50 19.15
CA TYR A 25 0.94 -4.78 19.39
C TYR A 25 1.99 -5.20 18.35
N TYR A 26 2.65 -4.24 17.70
CA TYR A 26 3.52 -4.53 16.56
C TYR A 26 4.74 -5.42 16.90
N GLU A 27 5.20 -5.42 18.17
CA GLU A 27 6.34 -6.25 18.59
C GLU A 27 6.03 -7.74 18.63
N GLU A 28 4.75 -8.12 18.59
CA GLU A 28 4.32 -9.51 18.42
C GLU A 28 4.75 -10.06 17.05
N PHE A 29 5.06 -9.19 16.09
CA PHE A 29 5.37 -9.55 14.70
C PHE A 29 6.78 -9.12 14.27
N TYR A 30 7.66 -8.77 15.21
CA TYR A 30 9.04 -8.43 14.87
C TYR A 30 9.87 -9.68 14.55
N PRO A 31 10.63 -9.66 13.44
CA PRO A 31 11.74 -10.58 13.28
C PRO A 31 12.65 -10.54 14.52
N PRO A 32 13.19 -11.66 15.00
CA PRO A 32 14.03 -11.69 16.21
C PRO A 32 15.17 -10.67 16.19
N ILE A 33 15.81 -10.49 15.04
CA ILE A 33 16.89 -9.51 14.84
C ILE A 33 16.42 -8.06 14.96
N ILE A 34 15.20 -7.73 14.51
CA ILE A 34 14.58 -6.40 14.70
C ILE A 34 14.32 -6.17 16.19
N LYS A 35 13.73 -7.16 16.87
CA LYS A 35 13.39 -7.05 18.30
C LYS A 35 14.65 -6.87 19.16
N LYS A 36 15.70 -7.66 18.88
CA LYS A 36 17.00 -7.60 19.58
C LYS A 36 17.68 -6.23 19.43
N ASN A 37 17.65 -5.65 18.23
CA ASN A 37 18.41 -4.44 17.89
C ASN A 37 17.55 -3.17 17.80
N LYS A 38 16.29 -3.21 18.26
CA LYS A 38 15.38 -2.05 18.24
C LYS A 38 16.02 -0.87 18.97
N GLY A 39 16.18 0.24 18.26
CA GLY A 39 16.77 1.48 18.79
C GLY A 39 18.30 1.49 18.86
N LYS A 40 18.97 0.46 18.32
CA LYS A 40 20.44 0.30 18.35
C LYS A 40 21.02 0.08 16.95
N TRP A 41 20.42 0.73 15.94
CA TRP A 41 20.89 0.70 14.56
C TRP A 41 21.93 1.79 14.33
N LEU A 42 23.08 1.43 13.78
CA LEU A 42 24.22 2.34 13.59
C LEU A 42 24.14 3.07 12.25
N TYR A 43 23.93 2.32 11.16
CA TYR A 43 23.83 2.88 9.81
C TYR A 43 23.02 1.96 8.89
N HIS A 44 22.76 2.45 7.68
CA HIS A 44 22.17 1.67 6.60
C HIS A 44 22.87 1.97 5.28
N GLU A 45 22.82 1.03 4.35
CA GLU A 45 23.36 1.17 3.00
C GLU A 45 22.43 0.52 1.98
N ILE A 46 22.29 1.14 0.82
CA ILE A 46 21.57 0.54 -0.31
C ILE A 46 22.58 -0.26 -1.13
N ILE A 47 22.49 -1.59 -1.05
CA ILE A 47 23.40 -2.51 -1.75
C ILE A 47 23.14 -2.51 -3.26
N GLU A 48 21.87 -2.46 -3.64
CA GLU A 48 21.41 -2.35 -5.03
C GLU A 48 19.93 -1.90 -5.05
N PRO A 49 19.34 -1.53 -6.21
CA PRO A 49 17.93 -1.19 -6.27
C PRO A 49 17.04 -2.29 -5.67
N GLY A 50 16.30 -1.92 -4.63
CA GLY A 50 15.42 -2.81 -3.88
C GLY A 50 16.07 -3.58 -2.72
N ILE A 51 17.37 -3.49 -2.47
CA ILE A 51 18.03 -4.16 -1.33
C ILE A 51 18.75 -3.14 -0.43
N VAL A 52 18.42 -3.16 0.86
CA VAL A 52 19.03 -2.30 1.88
C VAL A 52 19.56 -3.15 3.02
N VAL A 53 20.77 -2.87 3.51
CA VAL A 53 21.29 -3.45 4.76
C VAL A 53 21.17 -2.41 5.87
N HIS A 54 20.81 -2.85 7.07
CA HIS A 54 20.95 -2.09 8.32
C HIS A 54 21.94 -2.82 9.21
N VAL A 55 22.88 -2.09 9.81
CA VAL A 55 23.90 -2.65 10.70
C VAL A 55 23.69 -2.10 12.10
N ALA A 56 23.57 -3.00 13.07
CA ALA A 56 23.39 -2.65 14.48
C ALA A 56 24.73 -2.32 15.15
N GLU A 57 24.68 -1.66 16.32
CA GLU A 57 25.85 -1.44 17.18
C GLU A 57 26.55 -2.74 17.59
N SER A 58 25.80 -3.85 17.63
CA SER A 58 26.31 -5.20 17.91
C SER A 58 27.09 -5.83 16.75
N GLY A 59 27.01 -5.24 15.55
CA GLY A 59 27.50 -5.83 14.30
C GLY A 59 26.47 -6.73 13.60
N ASP A 60 25.28 -6.95 14.18
CA ASP A 60 24.20 -7.69 13.50
C ASP A 60 23.77 -6.96 12.22
N GLU A 61 23.63 -7.70 11.12
CA GLU A 61 23.17 -7.16 9.83
C GLU A 61 21.77 -7.65 9.48
N LEU A 62 20.93 -6.73 9.01
CA LEU A 62 19.59 -7.03 8.49
C LEU A 62 19.46 -6.56 7.05
N TYR A 63 19.21 -7.50 6.14
CA TYR A 63 18.99 -7.25 4.73
C TYR A 63 17.50 -7.22 4.43
N THR A 64 17.04 -6.12 3.86
CA THR A 64 15.65 -5.92 3.45
C THR A 64 15.53 -5.93 1.93
N VAL A 65 14.72 -6.84 1.39
CA VAL A 65 14.35 -6.90 -0.03
C VAL A 65 12.97 -6.29 -0.22
N ARG A 66 12.91 -5.14 -0.89
CA ARG A 66 11.69 -4.39 -1.19
C ARG A 66 11.13 -4.77 -2.56
N CYS A 67 9.88 -5.20 -2.55
CA CYS A 67 9.12 -5.57 -3.75
C CYS A 67 7.94 -4.62 -3.97
N GLY A 68 7.67 -4.29 -5.23
CA GLY A 68 6.46 -3.58 -5.63
C GLY A 68 5.22 -4.40 -5.30
N GLY A 69 4.16 -3.73 -4.83
CA GLY A 69 2.85 -4.33 -4.57
C GLY A 69 1.74 -3.55 -5.25
N CYS A 70 0.68 -4.22 -5.69
CA CYS A 70 -0.44 -3.59 -6.38
C CYS A 70 -1.46 -2.91 -5.44
N ARG A 71 -1.23 -2.94 -4.12
CA ARG A 71 -2.11 -2.47 -3.04
C ARG A 71 -3.46 -3.20 -3.00
N LEU A 72 -4.28 -3.09 -4.04
CA LEU A 72 -5.45 -3.93 -4.24
C LEU A 72 -4.98 -5.34 -4.61
N MET A 73 -5.18 -6.32 -3.72
CA MET A 73 -4.65 -7.67 -3.90
C MET A 73 -5.66 -8.73 -3.48
N SER A 74 -5.57 -9.90 -4.10
CA SER A 74 -6.37 -11.06 -3.72
C SER A 74 -5.78 -11.77 -2.49
N VAL A 75 -6.62 -12.53 -1.77
CA VAL A 75 -6.15 -13.39 -0.68
C VAL A 75 -5.13 -14.42 -1.16
N SER A 76 -5.21 -14.88 -2.41
CA SER A 76 -4.22 -15.79 -3.00
C SER A 76 -2.85 -15.13 -3.14
N HIS A 77 -2.81 -13.85 -3.52
CA HIS A 77 -1.54 -13.11 -3.60
C HIS A 77 -0.95 -12.84 -2.21
N ILE A 78 -1.79 -12.57 -1.20
CA ILE A 78 -1.34 -12.47 0.20
C ILE A 78 -0.76 -13.80 0.69
N ARG A 79 -1.41 -14.93 0.38
CA ARG A 79 -0.89 -16.27 0.74
C ARG A 79 0.44 -16.58 0.05
N GLU A 80 0.65 -16.12 -1.18
CA GLU A 80 1.94 -16.25 -1.87
C GLU A 80 3.02 -15.36 -1.22
N ILE A 81 2.67 -14.17 -0.73
CA ILE A 81 3.58 -13.34 0.10
C ILE A 81 3.96 -14.10 1.38
N MET A 82 2.99 -14.73 2.05
CA MET A 82 3.24 -15.52 3.27
C MET A 82 4.10 -16.75 2.97
N GLU A 83 3.90 -17.45 1.85
CA GLU A 83 4.75 -18.56 1.40
C GLU A 83 6.21 -18.13 1.24
N ILE A 84 6.45 -16.97 0.63
CA ILE A 84 7.81 -16.40 0.52
C ILE A 84 8.37 -16.07 1.90
N ALA A 85 7.57 -15.47 2.79
CA ALA A 85 7.99 -15.13 4.14
C ALA A 85 8.33 -16.39 4.97
N ASP A 86 7.53 -17.44 4.90
CA ASP A 86 7.78 -18.71 5.58
C ASP A 86 9.06 -19.38 5.06
N LYS A 87 9.30 -19.31 3.74
CA LYS A 87 10.45 -19.94 3.09
C LYS A 87 11.78 -19.23 3.35
N TYR A 88 11.79 -17.90 3.44
CA TYR A 88 13.03 -17.11 3.49
C TYR A 88 13.21 -16.28 4.76
N CYS A 89 12.13 -15.94 5.44
CA CYS A 89 12.09 -14.89 6.47
C CYS A 89 11.45 -15.36 7.77
N ASP A 90 11.43 -16.67 8.05
CA ASP A 90 10.86 -17.27 9.27
C ASP A 90 9.40 -16.84 9.55
N GLY A 91 8.62 -16.61 8.49
CA GLY A 91 7.23 -16.16 8.56
C GLY A 91 7.03 -14.66 8.76
N TYR A 92 8.11 -13.87 8.82
CA TYR A 92 8.03 -12.42 8.98
C TYR A 92 8.03 -11.66 7.66
N VAL A 93 7.12 -10.70 7.53
CA VAL A 93 7.03 -9.78 6.40
C VAL A 93 6.41 -8.47 6.87
N ARG A 94 6.73 -7.37 6.20
CA ARG A 94 6.12 -6.07 6.48
C ARG A 94 5.68 -5.35 5.21
N TRP A 95 4.84 -4.34 5.38
CA TRP A 95 4.46 -3.41 4.32
C TRP A 95 5.01 -2.01 4.63
N THR A 96 5.40 -1.31 3.57
CA THR A 96 5.86 0.08 3.64
C THR A 96 4.67 1.04 3.63
N THR A 97 4.91 2.30 4.02
CA THR A 97 3.92 3.38 3.92
C THR A 97 3.48 3.72 2.49
N ARG A 98 4.11 3.12 1.48
CA ARG A 98 3.72 3.24 0.06
C ARG A 98 3.27 1.91 -0.53
N ASN A 99 2.82 0.98 0.32
CA ASN A 99 2.20 -0.30 -0.07
C ASN A 99 3.12 -1.27 -0.83
N ASN A 100 4.44 -1.04 -0.79
CA ASN A 100 5.42 -2.08 -1.15
C ASN A 100 5.50 -3.13 -0.04
N VAL A 101 5.91 -4.34 -0.41
CA VAL A 101 6.19 -5.46 0.49
C VAL A 101 7.68 -5.49 0.78
N GLU A 102 8.06 -5.77 2.02
CA GLU A 102 9.46 -5.95 2.42
C GLU A 102 9.64 -7.25 3.17
N PHE A 103 10.60 -8.03 2.68
CA PHE A 103 11.08 -9.27 3.26
C PHE A 103 12.45 -9.01 3.89
N MET A 104 12.71 -9.62 5.04
CA MET A 104 13.90 -9.34 5.85
C MET A 104 14.65 -10.63 6.17
N VAL A 105 15.97 -10.63 5.98
CA VAL A 105 16.85 -11.77 6.22
C VAL A 105 18.16 -11.30 6.86
N ASP A 106 18.88 -12.21 7.49
CA ASP A 106 20.09 -11.95 8.29
C ASP A 106 21.41 -12.06 7.49
N SER A 107 21.36 -12.33 6.18
CA SER A 107 22.57 -12.40 5.36
C SER A 107 22.34 -11.97 3.91
N LYS A 108 23.41 -11.47 3.28
CA LYS A 108 23.41 -11.05 1.88
C LYS A 108 23.05 -12.19 0.92
N ASP A 109 23.57 -13.39 1.15
CA ASP A 109 23.31 -14.56 0.29
C ASP A 109 21.83 -14.96 0.32
N LYS A 110 21.20 -14.94 1.49
CA LYS A 110 19.74 -15.16 1.61
C LYS A 110 18.97 -14.07 0.87
N ALA A 111 19.39 -12.81 0.96
CA ALA A 111 18.73 -11.70 0.28
C ALA A 111 18.80 -11.85 -1.25
N MET A 112 19.95 -12.29 -1.78
CA MET A 112 20.13 -12.55 -3.21
C MET A 112 19.34 -13.76 -3.70
N ALA A 113 19.30 -14.84 -2.90
CA ALA A 113 18.49 -16.02 -3.20
C ALA A 113 16.99 -15.68 -3.22
N LEU A 114 16.54 -14.88 -2.26
CA LEU A 114 15.18 -14.36 -2.18
C LEU A 114 14.85 -13.45 -3.37
N LYS A 115 15.71 -12.47 -3.69
CA LYS A 115 15.57 -11.61 -4.88
C LYS A 115 15.39 -12.43 -6.16
N LYS A 116 16.18 -13.50 -6.32
CA LYS A 116 16.09 -14.39 -7.49
C LYS A 116 14.72 -15.07 -7.58
N ASP A 117 14.19 -15.61 -6.48
CA ASP A 117 12.87 -16.25 -6.46
C ASP A 117 11.76 -15.23 -6.80
N VAL A 118 11.71 -14.10 -6.08
CA VAL A 118 10.62 -13.12 -6.27
C VAL A 118 10.63 -12.49 -7.67
N MET A 119 11.79 -12.30 -8.28
CA MET A 119 11.92 -11.80 -9.66
C MET A 119 11.51 -12.83 -10.72
N ALA A 120 11.55 -14.12 -10.41
CA ALA A 120 11.08 -15.18 -11.30
C ALA A 120 9.54 -15.31 -11.31
N ARG A 121 8.85 -14.75 -10.31
CA ARG A 121 7.39 -14.87 -10.15
C ARG A 121 6.65 -13.87 -11.03
N LYS A 122 5.85 -14.39 -11.97
CA LYS A 122 5.06 -13.62 -12.95
C LYS A 122 3.57 -13.93 -12.86
N GLN A 123 2.73 -12.95 -13.15
CA GLN A 123 1.31 -13.19 -13.38
C GLN A 123 1.10 -13.83 -14.76
N PRO A 124 -0.02 -14.55 -14.96
CA PRO A 124 -0.53 -14.80 -16.31
C PRO A 124 -0.64 -13.45 -17.05
N GLY A 125 0.05 -13.31 -18.19
CA GLY A 125 0.21 -12.04 -18.91
C GLY A 125 1.57 -11.36 -18.76
N GLY A 126 2.49 -11.92 -17.96
CA GLY A 126 3.93 -11.59 -18.00
C GLY A 126 4.41 -10.48 -17.07
N CYS A 127 3.50 -9.74 -16.42
CA CYS A 127 3.89 -8.74 -15.42
C CYS A 127 4.49 -9.41 -14.16
N TYR A 128 5.43 -8.73 -13.52
CA TYR A 128 6.03 -9.22 -12.28
C TYR A 128 5.00 -9.27 -11.16
N LYS A 129 5.01 -10.35 -10.38
CA LYS A 129 4.26 -10.40 -9.11
C LYS A 129 4.93 -9.57 -8.03
N PHE A 130 6.27 -9.62 -7.99
CA PHE A 130 7.08 -9.01 -6.93
C PHE A 130 8.34 -8.34 -7.52
N PRO A 131 8.19 -7.28 -8.35
CA PRO A 131 9.35 -6.60 -8.91
C PRO A 131 10.19 -5.96 -7.79
N VAL A 132 11.49 -6.21 -7.77
CA VAL A 132 12.40 -5.68 -6.75
C VAL A 132 12.85 -4.27 -7.14
N GLY A 133 12.76 -3.32 -6.20
CA GLY A 133 13.11 -1.92 -6.47
C GLY A 133 12.57 -0.92 -5.44
N GLY A 134 12.47 0.34 -5.87
CA GLY A 134 11.83 1.40 -5.10
C GLY A 134 12.65 1.96 -3.94
N THR A 135 13.94 1.65 -3.84
CA THR A 135 14.92 2.29 -2.94
C THR A 135 15.63 3.46 -3.63
N GLY A 136 16.43 4.24 -2.88
CA GLY A 136 17.28 5.32 -3.39
C GLY A 136 16.61 6.35 -4.30
N ALA A 137 17.40 7.07 -5.09
CA ALA A 137 16.95 8.15 -5.97
C ALA A 137 16.33 7.62 -7.27
N GLY A 138 15.18 6.98 -7.15
CA GLY A 138 14.33 6.53 -8.26
C GLY A 138 12.86 6.80 -7.93
N ILE A 139 11.95 6.15 -8.67
CA ILE A 139 10.53 6.19 -8.36
C ILE A 139 10.19 5.03 -7.43
N THR A 140 9.28 5.26 -6.50
CA THR A 140 8.65 4.18 -5.73
C THR A 140 7.17 4.16 -6.04
N ASN A 141 6.46 3.22 -5.44
CA ASN A 141 5.06 2.96 -5.72
C ASN A 141 4.16 4.21 -5.53
N ILE A 142 3.02 4.21 -6.20
CA ILE A 142 2.05 5.32 -6.23
C ILE A 142 1.01 5.11 -5.13
N VAL A 143 0.98 6.02 -4.17
CA VAL A 143 -0.12 6.11 -3.20
C VAL A 143 -1.39 6.50 -3.96
N HIS A 144 -2.45 5.71 -3.84
CA HIS A 144 -3.66 5.90 -4.63
C HIS A 144 -4.95 5.51 -3.90
N THR A 145 -6.08 5.93 -4.46
CA THR A 145 -7.41 5.81 -3.85
C THR A 145 -8.23 4.64 -4.39
N GLN A 146 -9.53 4.62 -4.12
CA GLN A 146 -10.43 3.57 -4.56
C GLN A 146 -10.77 3.65 -6.06
N GLY A 147 -10.97 4.84 -6.63
CA GLY A 147 -11.43 4.97 -8.02
C GLY A 147 -12.80 4.32 -8.23
N TRP A 148 -13.01 3.74 -9.42
CA TRP A 148 -14.27 3.11 -9.81
C TRP A 148 -14.52 1.77 -9.13
N ILE A 149 -13.51 1.21 -8.45
CA ILE A 149 -13.62 -0.09 -7.77
C ILE A 149 -14.59 -0.02 -6.58
N HIS A 150 -14.71 1.14 -5.91
CA HIS A 150 -15.49 1.20 -4.65
C HIS A 150 -16.02 2.60 -4.28
N CYS A 151 -15.52 3.69 -4.87
CA CYS A 151 -15.98 5.03 -4.48
C CYS A 151 -17.19 5.46 -5.32
N HIS A 152 -18.09 6.26 -4.72
CA HIS A 152 -19.24 6.86 -5.43
C HIS A 152 -19.00 8.30 -5.90
N THR A 153 -17.93 8.97 -5.45
CA THR A 153 -17.53 10.31 -5.91
C THR A 153 -16.31 10.38 -6.86
N PRO A 154 -15.85 9.30 -7.54
CA PRO A 154 -14.65 9.37 -8.37
C PRO A 154 -14.94 10.12 -9.67
N ALA A 155 -14.04 11.04 -10.04
CA ALA A 155 -13.98 11.63 -11.37
C ALA A 155 -13.15 10.79 -12.36
N THR A 156 -12.39 9.80 -11.87
CA THR A 156 -11.57 8.88 -12.66
C THR A 156 -11.23 7.62 -11.86
N ASP A 157 -10.72 6.58 -12.52
CA ASP A 157 -10.24 5.37 -11.85
C ASP A 157 -8.86 5.55 -11.20
N ALA A 158 -8.61 4.80 -10.13
CA ALA A 158 -7.33 4.79 -9.44
C ALA A 158 -6.40 3.67 -9.92
N SER A 159 -6.83 2.41 -9.80
CA SER A 159 -5.95 1.26 -10.06
C SER A 159 -5.48 1.19 -11.51
N GLY A 160 -6.34 1.46 -12.49
CA GLY A 160 -5.98 1.52 -13.91
C GLY A 160 -5.00 2.65 -14.22
N THR A 161 -5.22 3.83 -13.68
CA THR A 161 -4.32 5.00 -13.84
C THR A 161 -2.95 4.73 -13.22
N VAL A 162 -2.90 4.09 -12.05
CA VAL A 162 -1.64 3.70 -11.40
C VAL A 162 -0.91 2.64 -12.20
N LYS A 163 -1.61 1.60 -12.66
CA LYS A 163 -1.01 0.54 -13.46
C LYS A 163 -0.36 1.08 -14.74
N SER A 164 -1.11 1.85 -15.52
CA SER A 164 -0.59 2.48 -16.75
C SER A 164 0.59 3.40 -16.48
N THR A 165 0.54 4.20 -15.42
CA THR A 165 1.65 5.09 -15.03
C THR A 165 2.88 4.31 -14.60
N MET A 166 2.72 3.29 -13.75
CA MET A 166 3.84 2.47 -13.26
C MET A 166 4.47 1.60 -14.35
N ASP A 167 3.73 1.24 -15.39
CA ASP A 167 4.30 0.53 -16.55
C ASP A 167 5.26 1.40 -17.34
N VAL A 168 4.93 2.68 -17.53
CA VAL A 168 5.82 3.65 -18.18
C VAL A 168 7.02 3.98 -17.29
N LEU A 169 6.81 4.06 -15.97
CA LEU A 169 7.84 4.44 -15.00
C LEU A 169 8.60 3.24 -14.41
N PHE A 170 8.42 2.03 -14.97
CA PHE A 170 8.95 0.81 -14.38
C PHE A 170 10.49 0.80 -14.30
N ASP A 171 11.15 1.37 -15.31
CA ASP A 171 12.61 1.48 -15.31
C ASP A 171 13.11 2.38 -14.17
N GLU A 172 12.37 3.42 -13.79
CA GLU A 172 12.72 4.28 -12.65
C GLU A 172 12.42 3.62 -11.30
N PHE A 173 11.53 2.63 -11.27
CA PHE A 173 11.29 1.82 -10.07
C PHE A 173 12.44 0.85 -9.80
N THR A 174 13.03 0.30 -10.85
CA THR A 174 14.12 -0.70 -10.77
C THR A 174 15.52 -0.08 -10.76
N ASN A 175 15.64 1.25 -10.80
CA ASN A 175 16.91 1.98 -10.81
C ASN A 175 16.93 3.13 -9.79
N MET A 176 18.09 3.76 -9.65
CA MET A 176 18.33 4.88 -8.73
C MET A 176 19.10 6.02 -9.41
N ARG A 177 18.61 6.48 -10.56
CA ARG A 177 19.29 7.44 -11.46
C ARG A 177 18.71 8.86 -11.47
N LEU A 178 17.65 9.11 -10.70
CA LEU A 178 17.06 10.44 -10.58
C LEU A 178 17.90 11.32 -9.65
N PRO A 179 17.78 12.66 -9.74
CA PRO A 179 18.49 13.57 -8.83
C PRO A 179 18.12 13.39 -7.35
N ALA A 180 16.89 12.95 -7.08
CA ALA A 180 16.36 12.67 -5.75
C ALA A 180 15.24 11.62 -5.83
N LYS A 181 14.74 11.19 -4.67
CA LYS A 181 13.56 10.32 -4.62
C LYS A 181 12.34 11.07 -5.14
N LEU A 182 11.69 10.54 -6.18
CA LEU A 182 10.47 11.11 -6.74
C LEU A 182 9.25 10.31 -6.28
N ARG A 183 8.25 11.00 -5.73
CA ARG A 183 6.98 10.46 -5.23
C ARG A 183 5.85 10.90 -6.15
N VAL A 184 5.17 9.93 -6.73
CA VAL A 184 3.92 10.14 -7.48
C VAL A 184 2.75 9.73 -6.61
N SER A 185 1.67 10.50 -6.56
CA SER A 185 0.43 10.08 -5.90
C SER A 185 -0.79 10.35 -6.77
N MET A 186 -1.85 9.58 -6.56
CA MET A 186 -3.08 9.65 -7.35
C MET A 186 -4.31 9.75 -6.44
N ALA A 187 -5.24 10.65 -6.75
CA ALA A 187 -6.57 10.68 -6.14
C ALA A 187 -7.66 10.78 -7.20
N CYS A 188 -8.71 10.00 -7.01
CA CYS A 188 -9.83 9.93 -7.95
C CYS A 188 -10.75 11.16 -7.92
N CYS A 189 -10.68 12.00 -6.89
CA CYS A 189 -11.40 13.27 -6.79
C CYS A 189 -10.67 14.25 -5.84
N LEU A 190 -11.18 15.48 -5.75
CA LEU A 190 -10.60 16.58 -4.98
C LEU A 190 -10.63 16.42 -3.46
N ASN A 191 -11.31 15.40 -2.92
CA ASN A 191 -11.13 15.03 -1.50
C ASN A 191 -9.70 14.55 -1.23
N MET A 192 -8.94 14.21 -2.28
CA MET A 192 -7.49 14.01 -2.25
C MET A 192 -7.02 13.03 -1.18
N CYS A 193 -7.79 11.95 -0.96
CA CYS A 193 -7.44 10.93 0.03
C CYS A 193 -6.05 10.35 -0.25
N GLY A 194 -5.09 10.58 0.64
CA GLY A 194 -3.69 10.20 0.43
C GLY A 194 -2.79 11.42 0.32
N ALA A 195 -1.92 11.45 -0.70
CA ALA A 195 -0.76 12.35 -0.71
C ALA A 195 -0.66 13.24 -1.95
N VAL A 196 -1.76 13.44 -2.71
CA VAL A 196 -1.76 14.28 -3.93
C VAL A 196 -1.29 15.72 -3.65
N HIS A 197 -1.67 16.31 -2.51
CA HIS A 197 -1.29 17.68 -2.14
C HIS A 197 0.19 17.84 -1.73
N CYS A 198 0.93 16.75 -1.52
CA CYS A 198 2.28 16.76 -0.96
C CYS A 198 3.24 15.77 -1.66
N SER A 199 3.00 15.51 -2.95
CA SER A 199 3.85 14.66 -3.78
C SER A 199 4.55 15.48 -4.86
N ASP A 200 5.70 15.02 -5.32
CA ASP A 200 6.46 15.67 -6.39
C ASP A 200 5.65 15.70 -7.70
N ILE A 201 4.91 14.63 -7.99
CA ILE A 201 3.93 14.57 -9.08
C ILE A 201 2.60 14.06 -8.53
N ALA A 202 1.52 14.70 -8.97
CA ALA A 202 0.18 14.43 -8.51
C ALA A 202 -0.77 14.21 -9.69
N ILE A 203 -1.54 13.11 -9.64
CA ILE A 203 -2.60 12.80 -10.60
C ILE A 203 -3.95 12.98 -9.88
N LEU A 204 -4.80 13.86 -10.39
CA LEU A 204 -6.05 14.21 -9.75
C LEU A 204 -7.24 14.11 -10.72
N GLY A 205 -8.24 13.32 -10.35
CA GLY A 205 -9.53 13.32 -11.02
C GLY A 205 -10.27 14.64 -10.79
N TYR A 206 -10.78 15.23 -11.87
CA TYR A 206 -11.35 16.57 -11.85
C TYR A 206 -12.63 16.66 -12.67
N HIS A 207 -13.71 17.18 -12.07
CA HIS A 207 -14.96 17.46 -12.76
C HIS A 207 -14.90 18.80 -13.49
N ARG A 208 -15.67 18.95 -14.58
CA ARG A 208 -15.74 20.19 -15.38
C ARG A 208 -17.17 20.67 -15.64
N LYS A 209 -18.13 20.16 -14.87
CA LYS A 209 -19.55 20.49 -14.97
C LYS A 209 -20.14 20.62 -13.56
N PRO A 210 -21.09 21.56 -13.34
CA PRO A 210 -21.90 21.58 -12.13
C PRO A 210 -22.68 20.26 -11.92
N PRO A 211 -23.13 19.95 -10.68
CA PRO A 211 -23.96 18.79 -10.41
C PRO A 211 -25.34 18.94 -11.07
N MET A 212 -25.95 17.80 -11.43
CA MET A 212 -27.37 17.74 -11.77
C MET A 212 -28.20 17.68 -10.48
N ILE A 213 -29.39 18.29 -10.50
CA ILE A 213 -30.28 18.33 -9.34
C ILE A 213 -31.44 17.36 -9.58
N ASP A 214 -31.58 16.38 -8.70
CA ASP A 214 -32.73 15.48 -8.70
C ASP A 214 -33.85 16.05 -7.81
N VAL A 215 -34.69 16.87 -8.43
CA VAL A 215 -35.71 17.66 -7.74
C VAL A 215 -36.76 16.78 -7.05
N GLU A 216 -37.00 15.57 -7.55
CA GLU A 216 -37.99 14.66 -6.96
C GLU A 216 -37.56 14.11 -5.59
N TYR A 217 -36.25 13.95 -5.39
CA TYR A 217 -35.70 13.24 -4.23
C TYR A 217 -34.83 14.11 -3.31
N ILE A 218 -34.40 15.30 -3.73
CA ILE A 218 -33.45 16.11 -2.95
C ILE A 218 -33.92 16.36 -1.51
N ASP A 219 -35.19 16.71 -1.31
CA ASP A 219 -35.75 16.97 0.04
C ASP A 219 -35.99 15.67 0.84
N LYS A 220 -36.12 14.52 0.15
CA LYS A 220 -36.35 13.21 0.78
C LYS A 220 -35.04 12.55 1.26
N MET A 221 -33.92 12.89 0.61
CA MET A 221 -32.63 12.21 0.78
C MET A 221 -31.55 13.09 1.39
N CYS A 222 -31.72 14.42 1.39
CA CYS A 222 -30.69 15.36 1.81
C CYS A 222 -31.16 16.27 2.93
N GLU A 223 -30.28 16.50 3.90
CA GLU A 223 -30.40 17.60 4.84
C GLU A 223 -29.94 18.89 4.13
N ILE A 224 -30.86 19.67 3.56
CA ILE A 224 -30.57 20.84 2.71
C ILE A 224 -29.54 21.81 3.32
N PRO A 225 -29.61 22.17 4.63
CA PRO A 225 -28.60 23.06 5.23
C PRO A 225 -27.17 22.52 5.13
N LEU A 226 -26.98 21.19 5.18
CA LEU A 226 -25.65 20.58 5.00
C LEU A 226 -25.16 20.75 3.56
N ALA A 227 -26.05 20.61 2.57
CA ALA A 227 -25.68 20.80 1.16
C ALA A 227 -25.25 22.25 0.87
N ILE A 228 -25.98 23.24 1.39
CA ILE A 228 -25.62 24.67 1.28
C ILE A 228 -24.25 24.92 1.93
N ALA A 229 -24.06 24.47 3.17
CA ALA A 229 -22.82 24.68 3.92
C ALA A 229 -21.60 23.94 3.33
N ALA A 230 -21.83 22.90 2.52
CA ALA A 230 -20.75 22.16 1.87
C ALA A 230 -20.12 22.89 0.67
N CYS A 231 -20.75 23.96 0.14
CA CYS A 231 -20.23 24.67 -1.02
C CYS A 231 -19.14 25.69 -0.62
N PRO A 232 -17.86 25.48 -0.99
CA PRO A 232 -16.79 26.40 -0.62
C PRO A 232 -16.90 27.77 -1.30
N THR A 233 -17.71 27.89 -2.35
CA THR A 233 -17.89 29.13 -3.14
C THR A 233 -19.32 29.67 -3.07
N ALA A 234 -20.16 29.16 -2.15
CA ALA A 234 -21.53 29.62 -1.94
C ALA A 234 -22.39 29.69 -3.22
N ALA A 235 -22.31 28.67 -4.07
CA ALA A 235 -23.07 28.57 -5.32
C ALA A 235 -24.38 27.76 -5.19
N ILE A 236 -24.71 27.29 -3.99
CA ILE A 236 -25.92 26.53 -3.64
C ILE A 236 -26.79 27.41 -2.75
#